data_AF-A0A925NQB1-F1
#
_entry.id   AF-A0A925NQB1-F1
#
_cell.length_a   1.000
_cell.length_b   1.000
_cell.length_c   1.000
_cell.angle_alpha   90.00
_cell.angle_beta   90.00
_cell.angle_gamma   90.00
#
_symmetry.space_group_name_H-M   'P 1'
#
loop_
_entity.id
_entity.type
_entity.pdbx_description
1 polymer ?
#
loop_
_entity_poly.entity_id
_entity_poly.type
_entity_poly.pdbx_seq_one_letter_code
_entity_poly.pdbx_strand_id
1 'polypeptide(L)'
;MATMARSSFCAPKTKAIKLSVNAAGIVAIALSFFGNFGPSAQAATLLHGHLEELTPAIDDKKMTASLLPNSFPQAFAGTWKCETTVVDSGVSAVLAGQKSVSEITFRRVPDGRTVASWVQPGWTEAEASQVSFSQEKARVDRTNYYWADGVKGAWAARSRDDFTKLSDSQMTAKSYIDQYVDGQYVGRYRTISNLYRLTDSEGLTRKNK
;
A
#
# COMPACT_ATOMS: atom_id res chain seq x y z
N MET A 1 -11.25 -11.96 -58.55
CA MET A 1 -12.04 -10.71 -58.58
C MET A 1 -12.98 -10.72 -57.39
N ALA A 2 -12.66 -9.95 -56.35
CA ALA A 2 -13.51 -9.77 -55.18
C ALA A 2 -13.38 -8.32 -54.72
N THR A 3 -14.48 -7.58 -54.89
CA THR A 3 -14.62 -6.15 -54.62
C THR A 3 -14.94 -5.97 -53.13
N MET A 4 -14.03 -5.39 -52.35
CA MET A 4 -14.32 -4.93 -50.99
C MET A 4 -14.71 -3.45 -51.01
N ALA A 5 -15.98 -3.18 -50.73
CA ALA A 5 -16.50 -1.85 -50.51
C ALA A 5 -16.21 -1.41 -49.05
N ARG A 6 -15.52 -0.28 -48.89
CA ARG A 6 -15.37 0.43 -47.61
C ARG A 6 -16.51 1.42 -47.46
N SER A 7 -17.36 1.25 -46.45
CA SER A 7 -18.41 2.19 -46.08
C SER A 7 -17.91 3.26 -45.10
N SER A 8 -18.40 4.48 -45.33
CA SER A 8 -18.00 5.73 -44.71
C SER A 8 -18.22 5.83 -43.20
N PHE A 9 -17.26 6.49 -42.55
CA PHE A 9 -17.41 7.15 -41.26
C PHE A 9 -18.53 8.20 -41.29
N CYS A 10 -19.41 8.18 -40.30
CA CYS A 10 -20.37 9.24 -40.01
C CYS A 10 -20.10 9.75 -38.59
N ALA A 11 -19.67 11.00 -38.47
CA ALA A 11 -19.39 11.66 -37.20
C ALA A 11 -20.70 12.11 -36.50
N PRO A 12 -20.83 11.96 -35.17
CA PRO A 12 -21.99 12.46 -34.46
C PRO A 12 -21.94 13.99 -34.30
N LYS A 13 -23.07 14.63 -34.62
CA LYS A 13 -23.31 16.07 -34.52
C LYS A 13 -23.35 16.54 -33.06
N THR A 14 -22.42 17.41 -32.69
CA THR A 14 -22.38 18.12 -31.41
C THR A 14 -23.55 19.11 -31.33
N LYS A 15 -24.49 18.91 -30.40
CA LYS A 15 -25.51 19.91 -30.06
C LYS A 15 -24.96 20.82 -28.97
N ALA A 16 -24.83 22.11 -29.29
CA ALA A 16 -24.50 23.16 -28.33
C ALA A 16 -25.68 23.38 -27.37
N ILE A 17 -25.44 23.17 -26.08
CA ILE A 17 -26.37 23.53 -25.01
C ILE A 17 -26.09 25.01 -24.64
N LYS A 18 -27.07 25.88 -24.89
CA LYS A 18 -27.06 27.26 -24.41
C LYS A 18 -27.41 27.25 -22.91
N LEU A 19 -26.43 27.53 -22.04
CA LEU A 19 -26.71 27.92 -20.66
C LEU A 19 -27.03 29.41 -20.62
N SER A 20 -28.25 29.74 -20.23
CA SER A 20 -28.69 31.08 -19.86
C SER A 20 -28.10 31.45 -18.50
N VAL A 21 -27.34 32.55 -18.47
CA VAL A 21 -26.82 33.19 -17.25
C VAL A 21 -27.95 33.98 -16.61
N ASN A 22 -28.43 33.55 -15.45
CA ASN A 22 -29.25 34.40 -14.58
C ASN A 22 -28.32 35.13 -13.61
N ALA A 23 -28.20 36.43 -13.82
CA ALA A 23 -27.58 37.37 -12.89
C ALA A 23 -28.58 37.69 -11.76
N ALA A 24 -28.26 37.32 -10.53
CA ALA A 24 -28.78 37.93 -9.32
C ALA A 24 -28.00 37.39 -8.11
N GLY A 25 -27.35 38.27 -7.35
CA GLY A 25 -26.72 37.89 -6.09
C GLY A 25 -25.56 38.79 -5.72
N ILE A 26 -25.89 39.99 -5.28
CA ILE A 26 -24.95 41.00 -4.79
C ILE A 26 -24.21 40.50 -3.53
N VAL A 27 -22.92 40.82 -3.54
CA VAL A 27 -21.86 40.75 -2.54
C VAL A 27 -22.29 41.19 -1.13
N ALA A 28 -21.88 40.42 -0.12
CA ALA A 28 -21.51 40.93 1.20
C ALA A 28 -20.39 40.06 1.81
N ILE A 29 -19.14 40.43 1.52
CA ILE A 29 -17.95 39.88 2.20
C ILE A 29 -17.69 40.78 3.40
N ALA A 30 -18.02 40.32 4.60
CA ALA A 30 -17.59 40.95 5.84
C ALA A 30 -16.21 40.40 6.22
N LEU A 31 -15.20 41.27 6.09
CA LEU A 31 -13.86 41.10 6.66
C LEU A 31 -13.94 41.04 8.19
N SER A 32 -13.25 40.06 8.77
CA SER A 32 -12.68 40.18 10.12
C SER A 32 -11.34 39.43 10.18
N PHE A 33 -10.30 40.12 9.71
CA PHE A 33 -8.93 39.91 10.18
C PHE A 33 -8.78 40.68 11.49
N PHE A 34 -8.42 40.01 12.58
CA PHE A 34 -7.43 40.43 13.58
C PHE A 34 -7.33 39.35 14.65
N GLY A 35 -6.20 38.66 14.68
CA GLY A 35 -5.89 37.63 15.65
C GLY A 35 -4.41 37.27 15.57
N ASN A 36 -3.59 38.16 16.14
CA ASN A 36 -2.18 37.97 16.43
C ASN A 36 -1.88 36.58 17.01
N PHE A 37 -1.05 35.78 16.35
CA PHE A 37 -0.13 34.87 17.01
C PHE A 37 1.14 34.71 16.17
N GLY A 38 2.19 35.38 16.61
CA GLY A 38 3.55 34.88 16.45
C GLY A 38 4.25 35.01 17.80
N PRO A 39 5.48 34.48 17.96
CA PRO A 39 6.06 33.28 17.37
C PRO A 39 6.36 32.24 18.47
N SER A 40 6.49 30.95 18.14
CA SER A 40 7.32 30.06 18.95
C SER A 40 8.19 29.21 18.04
N ALA A 41 9.37 29.73 17.74
CA ALA A 41 10.52 28.89 17.49
C ALA A 41 10.78 28.10 18.79
N GLN A 42 10.45 26.81 18.76
CA GLN A 42 10.98 25.85 19.72
C GLN A 42 11.78 24.83 18.93
N ALA A 43 13.05 24.84 19.28
CA ALA A 43 14.10 24.03 18.74
C ALA A 43 13.74 22.54 18.74
N ALA A 44 14.35 21.84 17.79
CA ALA A 44 14.50 20.41 17.78
C ALA A 44 14.77 19.86 19.19
N THR A 45 13.91 18.94 19.63
CA THR A 45 14.31 17.92 20.59
C THR A 45 13.95 16.59 19.92
N LEU A 46 14.93 16.02 19.21
CA LEU A 46 14.92 14.62 18.82
C LEU A 46 14.80 13.80 20.09
N LEU A 47 13.59 13.34 20.38
CA LEU A 47 13.32 12.46 21.51
C LEU A 47 13.92 11.09 21.18
N HIS A 48 15.18 10.88 21.57
CA HIS A 48 15.78 9.56 21.75
C HIS A 48 15.06 8.87 22.91
N GLY A 49 13.89 8.29 22.61
CA GLY A 49 13.10 7.50 23.54
C GLY A 49 13.40 6.02 23.36
N HIS A 50 14.34 5.54 24.17
CA HIS A 50 14.48 4.19 24.71
C HIS A 50 13.87 3.03 23.88
N LEU A 51 14.74 2.34 23.15
CA LEU A 51 14.52 0.99 22.65
C LEU A 51 14.43 0.05 23.86
N GLU A 52 13.22 -0.26 24.33
CA GLU A 52 13.02 -1.46 25.16
C GLU A 52 12.92 -2.65 24.20
N GLU A 53 14.04 -3.35 24.11
CA GLU A 53 14.21 -4.61 23.41
C GLU A 53 13.42 -5.69 24.15
N LEU A 54 12.12 -5.80 23.84
CA LEU A 54 11.36 -7.02 24.12
C LEU A 54 11.83 -8.08 23.12
N THR A 55 12.92 -8.78 23.45
CA THR A 55 13.22 -10.09 22.88
C THR A 55 12.09 -11.05 23.26
N PRO A 56 11.25 -11.53 22.34
CA PRO A 56 10.54 -12.77 22.62
C PRO A 56 11.60 -13.88 22.70
N ALA A 57 11.56 -14.66 23.77
CA ALA A 57 12.25 -15.95 23.82
C ALA A 57 11.71 -16.81 22.67
N ILE A 58 12.42 -16.84 21.55
CA ILE A 58 12.13 -17.71 20.42
C ILE A 58 12.72 -19.07 20.78
N ASP A 59 11.83 -20.04 20.97
CA ASP A 59 12.17 -21.45 21.11
C ASP A 59 13.01 -21.89 19.89
N ASP A 60 14.28 -22.24 20.13
CA ASP A 60 15.35 -22.51 19.15
C ASP A 60 15.14 -23.80 18.31
N LYS A 61 13.89 -24.17 18.03
CA LYS A 61 13.58 -25.27 17.12
C LYS A 61 13.58 -24.79 15.67
N LYS A 62 14.78 -24.79 15.10
CA LYS A 62 15.09 -24.88 13.66
C LYS A 62 14.62 -23.68 12.82
N MET A 63 15.10 -22.49 13.15
CA MET A 63 15.05 -21.31 12.28
C MET A 63 16.02 -21.48 11.10
N THR A 64 15.59 -22.11 10.01
CA THR A 64 16.22 -21.87 8.69
C THR A 64 15.69 -20.54 8.15
N ALA A 65 16.10 -19.44 8.80
CA ALA A 65 15.88 -18.10 8.30
C ALA A 65 16.55 -17.94 6.93
N SER A 66 16.06 -16.99 6.11
CA SER A 66 16.80 -16.58 4.92
C SER A 66 18.19 -16.12 5.35
N LEU A 67 19.23 -16.83 4.93
CA LEU A 67 20.63 -16.45 5.19
C LEU A 67 21.01 -15.14 4.48
N LEU A 68 20.20 -14.72 3.50
CA LEU A 68 20.40 -13.48 2.75
C LEU A 68 19.69 -12.31 3.43
N PRO A 69 20.38 -11.17 3.65
CA PRO A 69 19.79 -9.97 4.23
C PRO A 69 18.74 -9.36 3.29
N ASN A 70 17.72 -8.73 3.86
CA ASN A 70 16.61 -8.10 3.12
C ASN A 70 16.02 -9.04 2.06
N SER A 71 15.64 -10.24 2.50
CA SER A 71 15.02 -11.26 1.66
C SER A 71 13.92 -11.95 2.43
N PHE A 72 12.81 -12.22 1.76
CA PHE A 72 11.77 -13.12 2.25
C PHE A 72 12.24 -14.58 2.17
N PRO A 73 11.56 -15.50 2.89
CA PRO A 73 11.81 -16.92 2.75
C PRO A 73 11.41 -17.39 1.35
N GLN A 74 12.18 -18.31 0.78
CA GLN A 74 11.89 -18.84 -0.57
C GLN A 74 10.49 -19.48 -0.66
N ALA A 75 9.96 -20.01 0.45
CA ALA A 75 8.61 -20.58 0.51
C ALA A 75 7.49 -19.57 0.19
N PHE A 76 7.77 -18.27 0.28
CA PHE A 76 6.81 -17.20 0.00
C PHE A 76 6.70 -16.90 -1.50
N ALA A 77 7.63 -17.40 -2.32
CA ALA A 77 7.69 -17.11 -3.75
C ALA A 77 6.36 -17.36 -4.48
N GLY A 78 6.07 -16.53 -5.47
CA GLY A 78 4.85 -16.57 -6.26
C GLY A 78 3.97 -15.33 -6.11
N THR A 79 2.83 -15.34 -6.79
CA THR A 79 1.87 -14.24 -6.80
C THR A 79 0.70 -14.56 -5.87
N TRP A 80 0.29 -13.57 -5.09
CA TRP A 80 -0.73 -13.72 -4.05
C TRP A 80 -1.79 -12.64 -4.17
N LYS A 81 -3.05 -13.05 -4.16
CA LYS A 81 -4.18 -12.16 -3.96
C LYS A 81 -4.24 -11.84 -2.47
N CYS A 82 -4.16 -10.56 -2.13
CA CYS A 82 -4.20 -10.06 -0.77
C CYS A 82 -5.53 -9.37 -0.50
N GLU A 83 -6.31 -9.92 0.43
CA GLU A 83 -7.57 -9.32 0.89
C GLU A 83 -7.34 -8.73 2.28
N THR A 84 -7.37 -7.41 2.37
CA THR A 84 -7.05 -6.66 3.59
C THR A 84 -8.30 -6.08 4.20
N THR A 85 -8.44 -6.18 5.52
CA THR A 85 -9.50 -5.54 6.30
C THR A 85 -8.89 -4.66 7.38
N VAL A 86 -9.35 -3.41 7.48
CA VAL A 86 -9.01 -2.51 8.60
C VAL A 86 -9.73 -3.01 9.84
N VAL A 87 -8.99 -3.29 10.92
CA VAL A 87 -9.57 -3.79 12.18
C VAL A 87 -9.71 -2.72 13.24
N ASP A 88 -8.89 -1.68 13.17
CA ASP A 88 -8.86 -0.56 14.09
C ASP A 88 -8.25 0.65 13.39
N SER A 89 -8.71 1.88 13.68
CA SER A 89 -8.21 3.08 13.04
C SER A 89 -8.40 4.33 13.90
N GLY A 90 -7.29 5.06 14.07
CA GLY A 90 -7.27 6.45 14.54
C GLY A 90 -7.17 7.49 13.42
N VAL A 91 -7.24 7.08 12.15
CA VAL A 91 -7.17 7.98 10.98
C VAL A 91 -8.59 8.23 10.46
N SER A 92 -9.05 9.48 10.45
CA SER A 92 -10.45 9.83 10.11
C SER A 92 -10.90 9.38 8.71
N ALA A 93 -9.98 9.35 7.75
CA ALA A 93 -10.26 8.92 6.37
C ALA A 93 -10.29 7.40 6.18
N VAL A 94 -9.78 6.63 7.15
CA VAL A 94 -9.67 5.16 7.08
C VAL A 94 -10.54 4.56 8.17
N LEU A 95 -11.63 3.90 7.79
CA LEU A 95 -12.61 3.40 8.75
C LEU A 95 -12.39 1.92 9.05
N ALA A 96 -12.59 1.53 10.31
CA ALA A 96 -12.62 0.11 10.69
C ALA A 96 -13.70 -0.64 9.87
N GLY A 97 -13.37 -1.85 9.43
CA GLY A 97 -14.19 -2.67 8.54
C GLY A 97 -14.00 -2.38 7.05
N GLN A 98 -13.30 -1.31 6.66
CA GLN A 98 -12.95 -1.09 5.25
C GLN A 98 -12.12 -2.25 4.70
N LYS A 99 -12.43 -2.64 3.46
CA LYS A 99 -11.76 -3.74 2.77
C LYS A 99 -11.07 -3.25 1.52
N SER A 100 -9.92 -3.83 1.21
CA SER A 100 -9.22 -3.63 -0.05
C SER A 100 -8.68 -4.96 -0.56
N VAL A 101 -8.50 -5.01 -1.88
CA VAL A 101 -7.89 -6.16 -2.57
C VAL A 101 -6.69 -5.66 -3.35
N SER A 102 -5.57 -6.34 -3.20
CA SER A 102 -4.33 -6.05 -3.92
C SER A 102 -3.63 -7.33 -4.34
N GLU A 103 -2.59 -7.20 -5.15
CA GLU A 103 -1.72 -8.29 -5.54
C GLU A 103 -0.31 -8.07 -4.98
N ILE A 104 0.29 -9.15 -4.47
CA ILE A 104 1.65 -9.17 -3.95
C ILE A 104 2.42 -10.28 -4.65
N THR A 105 3.55 -9.92 -5.25
CA THR A 105 4.41 -10.85 -5.98
C THR A 105 5.75 -10.98 -5.27
N PHE A 106 6.04 -12.17 -4.75
CA PHE A 106 7.34 -12.51 -4.19
C PHE A 106 8.19 -13.16 -5.29
N ARG A 107 9.10 -12.38 -5.89
CA ARG A 107 9.94 -12.82 -7.01
C ARG A 107 11.35 -13.15 -6.52
N ARG A 108 11.93 -14.20 -7.11
CA ARG A 108 13.35 -14.46 -6.98
C ARG A 108 14.12 -13.53 -7.90
N VAL A 109 15.15 -12.88 -7.37
CA VAL A 109 16.07 -12.02 -8.13
C VAL A 109 17.38 -12.76 -8.39
N PRO A 110 18.19 -12.34 -9.39
CA PRO A 110 19.42 -13.05 -9.77
C PRO A 110 20.45 -13.23 -8.64
N ASP A 111 20.44 -12.33 -7.65
CA ASP A 111 21.30 -12.41 -6.47
C ASP A 111 20.87 -13.49 -5.45
N GLY A 112 19.80 -14.23 -5.75
CA GLY A 112 19.26 -15.31 -4.94
C GLY A 112 18.20 -14.91 -3.94
N ARG A 113 18.00 -13.60 -3.67
CA ARG A 113 16.98 -13.10 -2.74
C ARG A 113 15.57 -13.31 -3.27
N THR A 114 14.61 -13.36 -2.35
CA THR A 114 13.18 -13.25 -2.65
C THR A 114 12.70 -11.89 -2.22
N VAL A 115 12.31 -11.06 -3.19
CA VAL A 115 11.86 -9.68 -2.97
C VAL A 115 10.38 -9.61 -3.29
N ALA A 116 9.64 -8.90 -2.45
CA ALA A 116 8.22 -8.65 -2.65
C ALA A 116 8.00 -7.39 -3.49
N SER A 117 6.95 -7.40 -4.28
CA SER A 117 6.46 -6.26 -5.06
C SER A 117 4.97 -6.14 -4.83
N TRP A 118 4.50 -4.94 -4.52
CA TRP A 118 3.09 -4.64 -4.29
C TRP A 118 2.56 -3.85 -5.47
N VAL A 119 1.41 -4.29 -6.01
CA VAL A 119 0.71 -3.53 -7.05
C VAL A 119 -0.51 -2.88 -6.40
N GLN A 120 -0.42 -1.57 -6.16
CA GLN A 120 -1.52 -0.78 -5.61
C GLN A 120 -1.70 0.51 -6.40
N PRO A 121 -2.87 0.74 -7.04
CA PRO A 121 -3.09 1.94 -7.85
C PRO A 121 -2.86 3.24 -7.09
N GLY A 122 -2.05 4.14 -7.67
CA GLY A 122 -1.72 5.47 -7.13
C GLY A 122 -0.69 5.47 -5.99
N TRP A 123 -0.34 4.31 -5.45
CA TRP A 123 0.71 4.17 -4.43
C TRP A 123 2.02 3.72 -5.07
N THR A 124 3.11 4.38 -4.70
CA THR A 124 4.47 4.00 -5.09
C THR A 124 5.25 3.60 -3.86
N GLU A 125 5.81 2.40 -3.87
CA GLU A 125 6.75 1.95 -2.85
C GLU A 125 8.08 2.68 -3.01
N ALA A 126 8.57 3.31 -1.93
CA ALA A 126 9.85 4.01 -1.92
C ALA A 126 10.95 3.20 -1.24
N GLU A 127 10.64 2.62 -0.08
CA GLU A 127 11.62 1.91 0.74
C GLU A 127 10.97 0.67 1.38
N ALA A 128 11.71 -0.43 1.42
CA ALA A 128 11.31 -1.66 2.09
C ALA A 128 12.53 -2.34 2.75
N SER A 129 12.43 -2.68 4.03
CA SER A 129 13.43 -3.47 4.76
C SER A 129 12.80 -4.73 5.32
N GLN A 130 13.46 -5.87 5.10
CA GLN A 130 12.84 -7.19 5.25
C GLN A 130 13.66 -8.05 6.21
N VAL A 131 12.98 -8.66 7.16
CA VAL A 131 13.57 -9.56 8.16
C VAL A 131 12.83 -10.88 8.11
N SER A 132 13.54 -11.97 7.79
CA SER A 132 13.00 -13.32 7.83
C SER A 132 13.37 -13.99 9.14
N PHE A 133 12.37 -14.48 9.87
CA PHE A 133 12.59 -15.21 11.12
C PHE A 133 12.64 -16.72 10.88
N SER A 134 11.85 -17.21 9.93
CA SER A 134 11.80 -18.64 9.59
C SER A 134 11.30 -18.84 8.15
N GLN A 135 11.11 -20.09 7.73
CA GLN A 135 10.46 -20.38 6.45
C GLN A 135 8.99 -19.92 6.37
N GLU A 136 8.35 -19.69 7.52
CA GLU A 136 6.93 -19.36 7.61
C GLU A 136 6.66 -17.94 8.11
N LYS A 137 7.65 -17.28 8.72
CA LYS A 137 7.48 -15.96 9.32
C LYS A 137 8.49 -14.96 8.78
N ALA A 138 7.98 -13.82 8.35
CA ALA A 138 8.78 -12.69 7.89
C ALA A 138 8.11 -11.38 8.30
N ARG A 139 8.91 -10.34 8.50
CA ARG A 139 8.48 -8.97 8.70
C ARG A 139 9.04 -8.10 7.60
N VAL A 140 8.27 -7.10 7.19
CA VAL A 140 8.76 -6.01 6.36
C VAL A 140 8.30 -4.68 6.93
N ASP A 141 9.23 -3.74 7.01
CA ASP A 141 8.94 -2.33 7.27
C ASP A 141 9.01 -1.59 5.93
N ARG A 142 7.95 -0.84 5.57
CA ARG A 142 7.82 -0.19 4.26
C ARG A 142 7.36 1.25 4.36
N THR A 143 7.78 2.06 3.41
CA THR A 143 7.24 3.41 3.19
C THR A 143 6.67 3.49 1.78
N ASN A 144 5.39 3.83 1.70
CA ASN A 144 4.67 4.06 0.44
C ASN A 144 4.22 5.52 0.35
N TYR A 145 4.29 6.10 -0.84
CA TYR A 145 3.76 7.43 -1.12
C TYR A 145 2.59 7.35 -2.08
N TYR A 146 1.62 8.23 -1.88
CA TYR A 146 0.49 8.38 -2.79
C TYR A 146 0.55 9.75 -3.44
N TRP A 147 0.64 9.74 -4.77
CA TRP A 147 0.68 10.92 -5.62
C TRP A 147 -0.41 10.74 -6.68
N ALA A 148 -1.57 11.37 -6.47
CA ALA A 148 -2.65 11.36 -7.46
C ALA A 148 -2.98 12.77 -7.90
N ASP A 149 -3.20 12.93 -9.21
CA ASP A 149 -3.60 14.19 -9.81
C ASP A 149 -4.90 14.69 -9.17
N GLY A 150 -4.87 15.91 -8.63
CA GLY A 150 -6.03 16.54 -7.99
C GLY A 150 -6.20 16.24 -6.49
N VAL A 151 -5.36 15.41 -5.88
CA VAL A 151 -5.33 15.25 -4.42
C VAL A 151 -4.41 16.30 -3.82
N LYS A 152 -4.94 17.11 -2.91
CA LYS A 152 -4.14 18.08 -2.17
C LYS A 152 -3.30 17.35 -1.10
N GLY A 153 -2.00 17.57 -1.18
CA GLY A 153 -1.03 17.12 -0.21
C GLY A 153 -0.31 15.82 -0.57
N ALA A 154 0.90 15.65 -0.05
CA ALA A 154 1.71 14.46 -0.21
C ALA A 154 1.34 13.45 0.89
N TRP A 155 0.79 12.31 0.49
CA TRP A 155 0.40 11.25 1.42
C TRP A 155 1.52 10.23 1.53
N ALA A 156 1.83 9.82 2.76
CA ALA A 156 2.79 8.74 3.01
C ALA A 156 2.23 7.76 4.05
N ALA A 157 2.44 6.47 3.81
CA ALA A 157 2.08 5.40 4.72
C ALA A 157 3.34 4.62 5.08
N ARG A 158 3.65 4.55 6.39
CA ARG A 158 4.71 3.71 6.92
C ARG A 158 4.08 2.47 7.54
N SER A 159 4.34 1.31 6.98
CA SER A 159 3.77 0.05 7.45
C SER A 159 4.83 -0.87 8.04
N ARG A 160 4.45 -1.59 9.08
CA ARG A 160 5.14 -2.79 9.56
C ARG A 160 4.20 -3.96 9.35
N ASP A 161 4.58 -4.87 8.45
CA ASP A 161 3.76 -6.01 8.06
C ASP A 161 4.38 -7.31 8.58
N ASP A 162 3.66 -8.03 9.43
CA ASP A 162 4.04 -9.33 9.99
C ASP A 162 3.33 -10.45 9.25
N PHE A 163 4.08 -11.17 8.41
CA PHE A 163 3.58 -12.29 7.63
C PHE A 163 3.73 -13.62 8.36
N THR A 164 2.71 -14.47 8.23
CA THR A 164 2.72 -15.87 8.66
C THR A 164 2.13 -16.75 7.56
N LYS A 165 2.96 -17.63 6.99
CA LYS A 165 2.53 -18.66 6.04
C LYS A 165 1.80 -19.76 6.81
N LEU A 166 0.58 -20.08 6.38
CA LEU A 166 -0.26 -21.09 7.02
C LEU A 166 -0.20 -22.42 6.24
N SER A 167 -0.06 -22.34 4.92
CA SER A 167 0.08 -23.47 4.02
C SER A 167 0.82 -23.03 2.74
N ASP A 168 0.94 -23.90 1.75
CA ASP A 168 1.51 -23.54 0.44
C ASP A 168 0.61 -22.61 -0.39
N SER A 169 -0.67 -22.52 -0.07
CA SER A 169 -1.65 -21.70 -0.79
C SER A 169 -2.22 -20.57 0.04
N GLN A 170 -1.88 -20.48 1.33
CA GLN A 170 -2.45 -19.50 2.25
C GLN A 170 -1.40 -18.85 3.16
N MET A 171 -1.52 -17.54 3.33
CA MET A 171 -0.71 -16.75 4.24
C MET A 171 -1.60 -15.67 4.88
N THR A 172 -1.24 -15.20 6.07
CA THR A 172 -1.86 -14.05 6.71
C THR A 172 -0.82 -12.98 6.99
N ALA A 173 -1.23 -11.73 6.99
CA ALA A 173 -0.40 -10.62 7.44
C ALA A 173 -1.16 -9.76 8.45
N LYS A 174 -0.46 -9.27 9.47
CA LYS A 174 -0.96 -8.21 10.35
C LYS A 174 -0.12 -6.98 10.13
N SER A 175 -0.76 -5.83 10.00
CA SER A 175 -0.04 -4.59 9.73
C SER A 175 -0.37 -3.50 10.74
N TYR A 176 0.64 -2.72 11.08
CA TYR A 176 0.51 -1.42 11.74
C TYR A 176 0.90 -0.34 10.74
N ILE A 177 0.01 0.60 10.46
CA ILE A 177 0.24 1.63 9.46
C ILE A 177 0.14 3.00 10.12
N ASP A 178 1.24 3.76 10.06
CA ASP A 178 1.28 5.17 10.39
C ASP A 178 1.04 6.00 9.13
N GLN A 179 0.02 6.85 9.17
CA GLN A 179 -0.37 7.71 8.06
C GLN A 179 0.17 9.12 8.28
N TYR A 180 0.68 9.70 7.18
CA TYR A 180 1.16 11.07 7.13
C TYR A 180 0.51 11.81 5.96
N VAL A 181 0.26 13.11 6.16
CA VAL A 181 -0.19 14.06 5.14
C VAL A 181 0.70 15.29 5.25
N ASP A 182 1.36 15.66 4.15
CA ASP A 182 2.32 16.78 4.10
C ASP A 182 3.41 16.68 5.17
N GLY A 183 3.85 15.45 5.46
CA GLY A 183 4.86 15.14 6.47
C GLY A 183 4.35 15.15 7.92
N GLN A 184 3.09 15.53 8.17
CA GLN A 184 2.49 15.50 9.49
C GLN A 184 1.83 14.15 9.77
N TYR A 185 2.07 13.60 10.96
CA TYR A 185 1.41 12.37 11.41
C TYR A 185 -0.09 12.64 11.67
N VAL A 186 -0.96 11.84 11.04
CA VAL A 186 -2.42 12.01 11.16
C VAL A 186 -3.11 10.87 11.90
N GLY A 187 -2.37 9.80 12.23
CA GLY A 187 -2.86 8.69 13.01
C GLY A 187 -2.32 7.34 12.56
N ARG A 188 -2.75 6.30 13.29
CA ARG A 188 -2.39 4.91 13.03
C ARG A 188 -3.64 4.08 12.81
N TYR A 189 -3.55 3.11 11.91
CA TYR A 189 -4.56 2.07 11.77
C TYR A 189 -3.91 0.69 11.69
N ARG A 190 -4.71 -0.34 11.92
CA ARG A 190 -4.29 -1.74 11.92
C ARG A 190 -5.09 -2.50 10.90
N THR A 191 -4.45 -3.46 10.24
CA THR A 191 -5.12 -4.34 9.30
C THR A 191 -4.81 -5.80 9.57
N ILE A 192 -5.70 -6.65 9.10
CA ILE A 192 -5.45 -8.08 8.91
C ILE A 192 -5.66 -8.38 7.43
N SER A 193 -4.72 -9.09 6.84
CA SER A 193 -4.76 -9.52 5.47
C SER A 193 -4.76 -11.04 5.38
N ASN A 194 -5.59 -11.56 4.48
CA ASN A 194 -5.58 -12.95 4.04
C ASN A 194 -5.03 -13.00 2.62
N LEU A 195 -3.98 -13.79 2.44
CA LEU A 195 -3.29 -13.96 1.17
C LEU A 195 -3.59 -15.36 0.64
N TYR A 196 -4.05 -15.40 -0.61
CA TYR A 196 -4.32 -16.63 -1.34
C TYR A 196 -3.40 -16.68 -2.54
N ARG A 197 -2.67 -17.78 -2.70
CA ARG A 197 -1.79 -17.95 -3.86
C ARG A 197 -2.65 -17.93 -5.12
N LEU A 198 -2.38 -16.99 -6.01
CA LEU A 198 -2.89 -17.06 -7.37
C LEU A 198 -2.13 -18.21 -8.00
N THR A 199 -2.82 -19.32 -8.26
CA THR A 199 -2.26 -20.37 -9.12
C THR A 199 -1.80 -19.69 -10.39
N ASP A 200 -0.55 -19.94 -10.81
CA ASP A 200 -0.08 -19.53 -12.13
C ASP A 200 -1.21 -19.85 -13.10
N SER A 201 -1.72 -18.86 -13.80
CA SER A 201 -2.81 -19.01 -14.78
C SER A 201 -2.42 -19.91 -15.97
N GLU A 202 -1.29 -20.59 -15.87
CA GLU A 202 -0.94 -21.77 -16.64
C GLU A 202 -0.74 -22.95 -15.68
N GLY A 203 -1.77 -23.78 -15.53
CA GLY A 203 -1.65 -25.12 -14.98
C GLY A 203 -0.76 -26.02 -15.84
N LEU A 204 0.53 -25.71 -15.93
CA LEU A 204 1.56 -26.57 -16.50
C LEU A 204 2.33 -27.21 -15.34
N THR A 205 1.71 -28.22 -14.75
CA THR A 205 2.46 -29.41 -14.36
C THR A 205 3.28 -29.85 -15.58
N ARG A 206 4.54 -29.43 -15.67
CA ARG A 206 5.55 -30.16 -16.44
C ARG A 206 5.74 -31.50 -15.73
N LYS A 207 4.90 -32.47 -16.07
CA LYS A 207 5.25 -33.88 -15.93
C LYS A 207 6.38 -34.12 -16.93
N ASN A 208 7.62 -33.99 -16.49
CA ASN A 208 8.75 -34.56 -17.22
C ASN A 208 8.57 -36.08 -17.19
N LYS A 209 8.43 -36.67 -18.37
CA LYS A 209 8.65 -38.09 -18.62
C LYS A 209 9.71 -38.19 -19.71
#